data_AF-A0A973RT75-F1
#
_entry.id   AF-A0A973RT75-F1
#
_cell.length_a   1.000
_cell.length_b   1.000
_cell.length_c   1.000
_cell.angle_alpha   90.00
_cell.angle_beta   90.00
_cell.angle_gamma   90.00
#
_symmetry.space_group_name_H-M   'P 1'
#
loop_
_entity.id
_entity.type
_entity.pdbx_description
1 polymer ?
#
loop_
_entity_poly.entity_id
_entity_poly.type
_entity_poly.pdbx_seq_one_letter_code
_entity_poly.pdbx_strand_id
1 'polypeptide(L)'
;MTTAVEKPRRLMPRWREYGRPRELVVRYLMLLLVLGITVGPLVWQFLASLKGVGEDVFGADASLLPHHPTLRAYREVFDQVPVATYIRNSLIVVVLSITSQLVFSTTAGYMLSKPGWKGRKAVWVVLVAS
;
A
#
# COMPACT_ATOMS: atom_id res chain seq x y z
N MET A 1 -57.52 -1.16 -23.36
CA MET A 1 -57.08 0.13 -22.78
C MET A 1 -56.94 -0.06 -21.28
N THR A 2 -55.71 -0.07 -20.76
CA THR A 2 -55.26 0.53 -19.47
C THR A 2 -53.90 -0.09 -19.14
N THR A 3 -52.86 0.44 -19.77
CA THR A 3 -51.47 0.27 -19.36
C THR A 3 -51.28 0.99 -18.03
N ALA A 4 -51.21 0.25 -16.93
CA ALA A 4 -50.80 0.79 -15.64
C ALA A 4 -49.32 1.15 -15.74
N VAL A 5 -49.03 2.44 -15.90
CA VAL A 5 -47.69 3.00 -15.90
C VAL A 5 -47.14 2.86 -14.48
N GLU A 6 -46.27 1.88 -14.28
CA GLU A 6 -45.58 1.67 -13.02
C GLU A 6 -44.67 2.88 -12.73
N LYS A 7 -44.90 3.52 -11.59
CA LYS A 7 -44.25 4.77 -11.18
C LYS A 7 -42.75 4.50 -10.97
N PRO A 8 -41.82 5.25 -11.59
CA PRO A 8 -40.40 4.98 -11.45
C PRO A 8 -40.00 5.14 -9.98
N ARG A 9 -39.55 4.04 -9.38
CA ARG A 9 -39.05 3.97 -8.01
C ARG A 9 -37.78 4.82 -7.95
N ARG A 10 -37.93 6.10 -7.54
CA ARG A 10 -36.80 7.02 -7.38
C ARG A 10 -35.86 6.44 -6.33
N LEU A 11 -34.74 5.87 -6.78
CA LEU A 11 -33.63 5.49 -5.93
C LEU A 11 -33.01 6.81 -5.44
N MET A 12 -33.52 7.34 -4.33
CA MET A 12 -32.92 8.48 -3.64
C MET A 12 -31.51 8.07 -3.20
N PRO A 13 -30.46 8.75 -3.66
CA PRO A 13 -29.13 8.42 -3.21
C PRO A 13 -28.86 9.06 -1.84
N ARG A 14 -28.42 8.25 -0.86
CA ARG A 14 -28.12 8.62 0.54
C ARG A 14 -26.83 9.47 0.66
N TRP A 15 -26.66 10.52 -0.14
CA TRP A 15 -25.41 11.32 -0.17
C TRP A 15 -25.18 12.25 1.03
N ARG A 16 -25.99 12.19 2.09
CA ARG A 16 -25.88 13.12 3.22
C ARG A 16 -26.12 12.49 4.59
N GLU A 17 -25.42 11.40 4.86
CA GLU A 17 -25.03 11.10 6.24
C GLU A 17 -23.63 11.71 6.47
N TYR A 18 -23.56 13.05 6.40
CA TYR A 18 -22.46 13.74 7.08
C TYR A 18 -22.69 13.47 8.57
N GLY A 19 -21.89 12.55 9.12
CA GLY A 19 -21.85 12.28 10.56
C GLY A 19 -21.81 13.58 11.34
N ARG A 20 -22.37 13.58 12.54
CA ARG A 20 -22.47 14.77 13.41
C ARG A 20 -21.11 15.50 13.42
N PRO A 21 -21.02 16.84 13.49
CA PRO A 21 -19.75 17.56 13.35
C PRO A 21 -18.64 17.02 14.28
N ARG A 22 -19.00 16.53 15.47
CA ARG A 22 -18.10 15.81 16.40
C ARG A 22 -17.44 14.55 15.80
N GLU A 23 -18.17 13.78 15.02
CA GLU A 23 -17.73 12.53 14.41
C GLU A 23 -16.72 12.79 13.30
N LEU A 24 -16.94 13.87 12.52
CA LEU A 24 -15.96 14.33 11.53
C LEU A 24 -14.68 14.75 12.23
N VAL A 25 -14.76 15.57 13.28
CA VAL A 25 -13.58 16.04 14.03
C VAL A 25 -12.78 14.85 14.59
N VAL A 26 -13.45 13.89 15.25
CA VAL A 26 -12.80 12.68 15.77
C VAL A 26 -12.16 11.87 14.63
N ARG A 27 -12.85 11.69 13.51
CA ARG A 27 -12.31 10.98 12.35
C ARG A 27 -11.07 11.67 11.78
N TYR A 28 -11.08 12.99 11.62
CA TYR A 28 -9.93 13.74 11.12
C TYR A 28 -8.75 13.70 12.09
N LEU A 29 -9.00 13.78 13.40
CA LEU A 29 -7.96 13.62 14.42
C LEU A 29 -7.34 12.22 14.38
N MET A 30 -8.15 11.16 14.23
CA MET A 30 -7.63 9.79 14.07
C MET A 30 -6.81 9.63 12.79
N LEU A 31 -7.24 10.22 11.67
CA LEU A 31 -6.49 10.19 10.43
C LEU A 31 -5.15 10.92 10.56
N LEU A 32 -5.11 12.08 11.22
CA LEU A 32 -3.87 12.81 11.50
C LEU A 32 -2.92 12.02 12.41
N LEU A 33 -3.45 11.32 13.41
CA LEU A 33 -2.66 10.47 14.29
C LEU A 33 -2.02 9.30 13.50
N VAL A 34 -2.83 8.59 12.71
CA VAL A 34 -2.35 7.49 11.86
C VAL A 34 -1.31 8.00 10.86
N LEU A 35 -1.55 9.17 10.25
CA LEU A 35 -0.59 9.82 9.36
C LEU A 35 0.72 10.11 10.09
N GLY A 36 0.68 10.68 11.29
CA GLY A 36 1.88 10.97 12.08
C GLY A 36 2.68 9.71 12.42
N ILE A 37 2.01 8.63 12.81
CA ILE A 37 2.67 7.36 13.18
C ILE A 37 3.28 6.65 11.95
N THR A 38 2.61 6.72 10.80
CA THR A 38 3.05 6.03 9.58
C THR A 38 4.06 6.83 8.75
N VAL A 39 3.83 8.14 8.60
CA VAL A 39 4.65 9.03 7.78
C VAL A 39 5.77 9.68 8.59
N GLY A 40 5.58 9.90 9.89
CA GLY A 40 6.61 10.43 10.79
C GLY A 40 7.97 9.71 10.67
N PRO A 41 8.03 8.37 10.79
CA PRO A 41 9.30 7.65 10.63
C PRO A 41 9.84 7.74 9.20
N LEU A 42 8.99 7.80 8.16
CA LEU A 42 9.45 7.98 6.78
C LEU A 42 10.11 9.35 6.57
N VAL A 43 9.53 10.40 7.14
CA VAL A 43 10.09 11.76 7.09
C VAL A 43 11.42 11.80 7.85
N TRP A 44 11.49 11.19 9.03
CA TRP A 44 12.75 11.06 9.77
C TRP A 44 13.83 10.33 8.97
N GLN A 45 13.51 9.17 8.37
CA GLN A 45 14.45 8.42 7.54
C GLN A 45 14.88 9.20 6.30
N PHE A 46 13.97 9.96 5.69
CA PHE A 46 14.29 10.82 4.55
C PHE A 46 15.25 11.95 4.93
N LEU A 47 14.99 12.66 6.05
CA LEU A 47 15.89 13.71 6.54
C LEU A 47 17.25 13.14 6.96
N ALA A 48 17.26 11.97 7.60
CA ALA A 48 18.49 11.26 7.96
C ALA A 48 19.30 10.86 6.71
N SER A 49 18.64 10.43 5.63
CA SER A 49 19.29 10.09 4.36
C SER A 49 19.94 11.28 3.64
N LEU A 50 19.59 12.52 4.00
CA LEU A 50 20.15 13.75 3.44
C LEU A 50 21.31 14.32 4.28
N LYS A 51 21.57 13.77 5.47
CA LYS A 51 22.70 14.18 6.32
C LYS A 51 24.03 13.78 5.68
N GLY A 52 25.03 14.66 5.78
CA GLY A 52 26.35 14.43 5.20
C GLY A 52 27.20 13.43 5.98
N VAL A 53 28.20 12.85 5.30
CA VAL A 53 29.14 11.86 5.87
C VAL A 53 29.92 12.51 7.01
N GLY A 54 29.57 12.16 8.26
CA GLY A 54 30.17 12.70 9.49
C GLY A 54 29.18 13.37 10.46
N GLU A 55 27.89 13.51 10.12
CA GLU A 55 26.86 13.94 11.07
C GLU A 55 26.22 12.69 11.71
N ASP A 56 26.22 12.61 13.04
CA ASP A 56 25.72 11.43 13.75
C ASP A 56 24.23 11.20 13.44
N VAL A 57 23.96 10.03 12.85
CA VAL A 57 22.60 9.53 12.59
C VAL A 57 21.96 9.01 13.88
N PHE A 58 22.78 8.59 14.84
CA PHE A 58 22.37 8.06 16.13
C PHE A 58 23.28 8.61 17.24
N GLY A 59 22.70 9.33 18.21
CA GLY A 59 23.45 9.92 19.32
C GLY A 59 22.69 11.05 20.00
N ALA A 60 23.19 11.53 21.15
CA ALA A 60 22.57 12.59 21.94
C ALA A 60 22.50 13.96 21.21
N ASP A 61 23.30 14.13 20.15
CA ASP A 61 23.34 15.32 19.27
C ASP A 61 22.60 15.11 17.93
N ALA A 62 21.74 14.10 17.83
CA ALA A 62 20.95 13.82 16.62
C ALA A 62 19.89 14.92 16.36
N SER A 63 20.30 16.03 15.75
CA SER A 63 19.41 17.10 15.31
C SER A 63 18.41 16.59 14.27
N LEU A 64 17.13 16.95 14.44
CA LEU A 64 16.06 16.70 13.46
C LEU A 64 16.34 17.34 12.10
N LEU A 65 17.11 18.44 12.07
CA LEU A 65 17.46 19.17 10.85
C LEU A 65 18.94 19.00 10.49
N PRO A 66 19.27 18.64 9.23
CA PRO A 66 20.64 18.55 8.73
C PRO A 66 21.27 19.95 8.63
N HIS A 67 22.44 20.14 9.23
CA HIS A 67 23.18 21.40 9.14
C HIS A 67 23.87 21.57 7.77
N HIS A 68 24.24 20.45 7.14
CA HIS A 68 24.87 20.41 5.83
C HIS A 68 24.24 19.30 4.98
N PRO A 69 23.16 19.58 4.21
CA PRO A 69 22.62 18.59 3.28
C PRO A 69 23.65 18.29 2.19
N THR A 70 24.06 17.02 2.04
CA THR A 70 25.02 16.64 1.00
C THR A 70 24.56 15.41 0.22
N LEU A 71 24.79 15.41 -1.09
CA LEU A 71 24.53 14.29 -2.00
C LEU A 71 25.73 13.34 -2.13
N ARG A 72 26.79 13.57 -1.35
CA ARG A 72 28.05 12.81 -1.44
C ARG A 72 27.88 11.36 -0.97
N ALA A 73 27.06 11.14 0.06
CA ALA A 73 26.73 9.81 0.57
C ALA A 73 26.09 8.92 -0.51
N TYR A 74 25.18 9.48 -1.32
CA TYR A 74 24.58 8.74 -2.44
C TYR A 74 25.65 8.33 -3.46
N ARG A 75 26.53 9.25 -3.87
CA ARG A 75 27.60 8.95 -4.84
C ARG A 75 28.53 7.84 -4.34
N GLU A 76 28.90 7.89 -3.06
CA GLU A 76 29.75 6.89 -2.43
C GLU A 76 29.08 5.51 -2.36
N VAL A 77 27.77 5.45 -2.07
CA VAL A 77 27.00 4.19 -2.11
C VAL A 77 26.92 3.61 -3.53
N PHE A 78 26.75 4.45 -4.55
CA PHE A 78 26.75 3.99 -5.95
C PHE A 78 28.13 3.50 -6.42
N ASP A 79 29.22 4.02 -5.87
CA ASP A 79 30.59 3.58 -6.18
C ASP A 79 31.01 2.34 -5.39
N GLN A 80 30.60 2.21 -4.11
CA GLN A 80 30.97 1.09 -3.25
C GLN A 80 30.07 -0.14 -3.41
N VAL A 81 28.80 0.06 -3.77
CA VAL A 81 27.79 -1.00 -3.83
C VAL A 81 27.28 -1.13 -5.27
N PRO A 82 27.16 -2.35 -5.84
CA PRO A 82 26.59 -2.56 -7.17
C PRO A 82 25.06 -2.43 -7.13
N VAL A 83 24.56 -1.22 -6.82
CA VAL A 83 23.14 -0.89 -6.66
C VAL A 83 22.34 -1.29 -7.90
N ALA A 84 22.89 -1.05 -9.10
CA ALA A 84 22.24 -1.42 -10.36
C ALA A 84 21.99 -2.94 -10.48
N THR A 85 22.93 -3.76 -10.00
CA THR A 85 22.80 -5.22 -9.99
C THR A 85 21.72 -5.66 -9.01
N TYR A 86 21.64 -5.06 -7.83
CA TYR A 86 20.58 -5.37 -6.86
C TYR A 86 19.21 -4.98 -7.38
N ILE A 87 19.06 -3.79 -7.96
CA ILE A 87 17.81 -3.35 -8.58
C ILE A 87 17.39 -4.33 -9.67
N ARG A 88 18.31 -4.73 -10.56
CA ARG A 88 18.03 -5.70 -11.63
C ARG A 88 17.60 -7.06 -11.08
N ASN A 89 18.32 -7.60 -10.09
CA ASN A 89 18.00 -8.89 -9.50
C ASN A 89 16.63 -8.87 -8.82
N SER A 90 16.34 -7.85 -8.03
CA SER A 90 15.02 -7.68 -7.40
C SER A 90 13.91 -7.52 -8.42
N LEU A 91 14.14 -6.75 -9.50
CA LEU A 91 13.17 -6.59 -10.57
C LEU A 91 12.83 -7.92 -11.23
N ILE A 92 13.84 -8.75 -11.55
CA ILE A 92 13.64 -10.08 -12.14
C ILE A 92 12.80 -10.96 -11.21
N VAL A 93 13.14 -10.99 -9.91
CA VAL A 93 12.41 -11.78 -8.92
C VAL A 93 10.97 -11.31 -8.78
N VAL A 94 10.73 -10.00 -8.71
CA VAL A 94 9.38 -9.42 -8.59
C VAL A 94 8.55 -9.72 -9.82
N VAL A 95 9.09 -9.52 -11.03
CA VAL A 95 8.38 -9.81 -12.29
C VAL A 95 8.01 -11.29 -12.37
N LEU A 96 8.95 -12.19 -12.05
CA LEU A 96 8.69 -13.63 -12.08
C LEU A 96 7.64 -14.04 -11.05
N SER A 97 7.69 -13.45 -9.85
CA SER A 97 6.75 -13.72 -8.77
C SER A 97 5.34 -13.24 -9.12
N ILE A 98 5.21 -12.00 -9.60
CA ILE A 98 3.91 -11.43 -10.01
C ILE A 98 3.33 -12.22 -11.18
N THR A 99 4.14 -12.54 -12.19
CA THR A 99 3.68 -13.29 -13.36
C THR A 99 3.18 -14.68 -12.95
N SER A 100 3.96 -15.40 -12.14
CA SER A 100 3.56 -16.70 -11.60
C SER A 100 2.27 -16.57 -10.79
N GLN A 101 2.22 -15.63 -9.83
CA GLN A 101 1.04 -15.36 -8.99
C GLN A 101 -0.19 -15.09 -9.84
N LEU A 102 -0.07 -14.27 -10.89
CA LEU A 102 -1.18 -13.90 -11.77
C LEU A 102 -1.68 -15.11 -12.54
N VAL A 103 -0.78 -15.90 -13.15
CA VAL A 103 -1.16 -17.12 -13.89
C VAL A 103 -1.88 -18.10 -12.98
N PHE A 104 -1.35 -18.38 -11.79
CA PHE A 104 -1.98 -19.32 -10.85
C PHE A 104 -3.30 -18.78 -10.30
N SER A 105 -3.34 -17.51 -9.88
CA SER A 105 -4.55 -16.90 -9.29
C SER A 105 -5.68 -16.77 -10.30
N THR A 106 -5.39 -16.37 -11.55
CA THR A 106 -6.39 -16.27 -12.61
C THR A 106 -6.91 -17.64 -13.03
N THR A 107 -6.01 -18.63 -13.18
CA THR A 107 -6.41 -20.00 -13.53
C THR A 107 -7.25 -20.63 -12.42
N ALA A 108 -6.83 -20.49 -11.15
CA ALA A 108 -7.58 -20.97 -10.00
C ALA A 108 -8.95 -20.29 -9.90
N GLY A 109 -9.00 -18.95 -10.00
CA GLY A 109 -10.25 -18.19 -10.02
C GLY A 109 -11.19 -18.64 -11.14
N TYR A 110 -10.67 -18.86 -12.34
CA TYR A 110 -11.44 -19.35 -13.48
C TYR A 110 -11.99 -20.77 -13.24
N MET A 111 -11.16 -21.70 -12.77
CA MET A 111 -11.60 -23.08 -12.46
C MET A 111 -12.66 -23.14 -11.36
N LEU A 112 -12.58 -22.26 -10.35
CA LEU A 112 -13.61 -22.17 -9.31
C LEU A 112 -14.93 -21.55 -9.82
N SER A 113 -14.85 -20.60 -10.77
CA SER A 113 -16.03 -19.94 -11.33
C SER A 113 -16.88 -20.87 -12.21
N LYS A 114 -16.25 -21.85 -12.87
CA LYS A 114 -16.93 -22.75 -13.81
C LYS A 114 -17.76 -23.80 -13.04
N PRO A 115 -19.10 -23.86 -13.23
CA PRO A 115 -19.94 -24.90 -12.64
C PRO A 115 -19.56 -26.27 -13.20
N GLY A 116 -19.42 -27.29 -12.34
CA GLY A 116 -19.14 -28.68 -12.75
C GLY A 116 -17.71 -29.19 -12.48
N TRP A 117 -16.79 -28.37 -11.94
CA TRP A 117 -15.46 -28.85 -11.57
C TRP A 117 -15.46 -29.68 -10.28
N LYS A 118 -15.08 -30.96 -10.38
CA LYS A 118 -15.11 -31.93 -9.26
C LYS A 118 -14.18 -31.55 -8.09
N GLY A 119 -13.11 -30.78 -8.33
CA GLY A 119 -12.16 -30.33 -7.30
C GLY A 119 -12.63 -29.13 -6.46
N ARG A 120 -13.77 -28.51 -6.79
CA ARG A 120 -14.25 -27.26 -6.18
C ARG A 120 -14.42 -27.36 -4.66
N LYS A 121 -14.98 -28.47 -4.14
CA LYS A 121 -15.19 -28.63 -2.68
C LYS A 121 -13.88 -28.69 -1.89
N ALA A 122 -12.86 -29.38 -2.41
CA ALA A 122 -11.56 -29.47 -1.74
C ALA A 122 -10.88 -28.10 -1.63
N VAL A 123 -10.87 -27.32 -2.71
CA VAL A 123 -10.26 -25.98 -2.71
C VAL A 123 -11.05 -25.00 -1.83
N TRP A 124 -12.38 -25.07 -1.83
CA TRP A 124 -13.21 -24.26 -0.90
C TRP A 124 -12.93 -24.59 0.57
N VAL A 125 -12.74 -25.87 0.92
CA VAL A 125 -12.41 -26.27 2.30
C VAL A 125 -11.05 -25.73 2.71
N VAL A 126 -10.04 -25.84 1.84
CA VAL A 126 -8.70 -25.29 2.12
C VAL A 126 -8.76 -23.78 2.30
N LEU A 127 -9.48 -23.05 1.45
CA LEU A 127 -9.64 -21.59 1.52
C LEU A 127 -10.37 -21.09 2.78
N VAL A 128 -11.33 -21.86 3.31
CA VAL A 128 -12.06 -21.49 4.53
C VAL A 128 -11.32 -21.92 5.79
N ALA A 129 -10.52 -22.98 5.71
CA ALA A 129 -9.72 -23.47 6.83
C ALA A 129 -8.43 -22.67 7.06
N SER A 130 -7.91 -21.98 6.04
CA SER A 130 -6.77 -21.05 6.10
C SER A 130 -7.19 -19.67 6.59
#